data_AF-A0A9X4E005-F1
#
_entry.id   AF-A0A9X4E005-F1
#
_cell.length_a   1.000
_cell.length_b   1.000
_cell.length_c   1.000
_cell.angle_alpha   90.00
_cell.angle_beta   90.00
_cell.angle_gamma   90.00
#
_symmetry.space_group_name_H-M   'P 1'
#
loop_
_entity.id
_entity.type
_entity.pdbx_description
1 polymer ?
#
loop_
_entity_poly.entity_id
_entity_poly.type
_entity_poly.pdbx_seq_one_letter_code
_entity_poly.pdbx_strand_id
1 'polypeptide(L)'
;MHNIDERLEYLEEANDVLRMQNRVLATALKGMIRGLPADTAADVVEAVQLAFEDELARLSYEEHPQTDLFHDVTYAFFREQS
;
A
#
# COMPACT_ATOMS: atom_id res chain seq x y z
N MET A 1 14.98 3.43 -32.51
CA MET A 1 13.62 3.13 -32.03
C MET A 1 13.60 1.94 -31.09
N HIS A 2 14.30 0.84 -31.38
CA HIS A 2 14.35 -0.37 -30.53
C HIS A 2 14.61 -0.13 -29.03
N ASN A 3 15.55 0.76 -28.69
CA ASN A 3 15.92 1.04 -27.30
C ASN A 3 14.79 1.65 -26.45
N ILE A 4 13.86 2.41 -27.04
CA ILE A 4 12.75 3.02 -26.27
C ILE A 4 11.69 1.96 -26.00
N ASP A 5 11.37 1.13 -27.00
CA ASP A 5 10.38 0.06 -26.88
C ASP A 5 10.84 -0.99 -25.83
N GLU A 6 12.12 -1.40 -25.88
CA GLU A 6 12.71 -2.31 -24.88
C GLU A 6 12.68 -1.72 -23.45
N ARG A 7 12.96 -0.42 -23.31
CA ARG A 7 12.91 0.25 -22.00
C ARG A 7 11.48 0.40 -21.50
N LEU A 8 10.51 0.57 -22.38
CA LEU A 8 9.10 0.66 -22.04
C LEU A 8 8.58 -0.68 -21.56
N GLU A 9 8.88 -1.77 -22.30
CA GLU A 9 8.54 -3.14 -21.91
C GLU A 9 9.14 -3.51 -20.55
N TYR A 10 10.41 -3.16 -20.31
CA TYR A 10 11.04 -3.37 -19.01
C TYR A 10 10.32 -2.62 -17.86
N LEU A 11 9.90 -1.38 -18.10
CA LEU A 11 9.19 -0.58 -17.09
C LEU A 11 7.79 -1.14 -16.81
N GLU A 12 7.09 -1.63 -17.84
CA GLU A 12 5.79 -2.29 -17.70
C GLU A 12 5.91 -3.58 -16.87
N GLU A 13 6.87 -4.44 -17.21
CA GLU A 13 7.14 -5.67 -16.47
C GLU A 13 7.52 -5.37 -15.00
N ALA A 14 8.41 -4.39 -14.77
CA ALA A 14 8.78 -3.98 -13.42
C ALA A 14 7.57 -3.45 -12.63
N ASN A 15 6.66 -2.71 -13.28
CA ASN A 15 5.45 -2.23 -12.64
C ASN A 15 4.51 -3.38 -12.24
N ASP A 16 4.35 -4.37 -13.11
CA ASP A 16 3.53 -5.54 -12.83
C ASP A 16 4.11 -6.40 -11.70
N VAL A 17 5.43 -6.56 -11.65
CA VAL A 17 6.11 -7.21 -10.52
C VAL A 17 5.86 -6.45 -9.22
N LEU A 18 6.01 -5.12 -9.21
CA LEU A 18 5.74 -4.29 -8.01
C LEU A 18 4.28 -4.40 -7.56
N ARG A 19 3.32 -4.37 -8.49
CA ARG A 19 1.90 -4.56 -8.19
C ARG A 19 1.64 -5.93 -7.56
N MET A 20 2.24 -6.98 -8.09
CA MET A 20 2.08 -8.33 -7.54
C MET A 20 2.72 -8.46 -6.17
N GLN A 21 3.91 -7.90 -5.95
CA GLN A 21 4.57 -7.86 -4.64
C GLN A 21 3.69 -7.15 -3.60
N ASN A 22 3.12 -5.99 -3.93
CA ASN A 22 2.19 -5.28 -3.06
C ASN A 22 0.96 -6.13 -2.73
N ARG A 23 0.41 -6.85 -3.71
CA ARG A 23 -0.73 -7.76 -3.49
C ARG A 23 -0.37 -8.92 -2.56
N VAL A 24 0.83 -9.49 -2.69
CA VAL A 24 1.33 -10.55 -1.81
C VAL A 24 1.47 -10.03 -0.37
N LEU A 25 2.09 -8.86 -0.20
CA LEU A 25 2.26 -8.23 1.12
C LEU A 25 0.91 -7.90 1.77
N ALA A 26 -0.02 -7.31 1.03
CA ALA A 26 -1.37 -7.03 1.50
C ALA A 26 -2.10 -8.32 1.94
N THR A 27 -1.96 -9.40 1.17
CA THR A 27 -2.55 -10.70 1.50
C THR A 27 -1.94 -11.28 2.77
N ALA A 28 -0.62 -11.23 2.91
CA ALA A 28 0.08 -11.69 4.10
C ALA A 28 -0.35 -10.90 5.35
N LEU A 29 -0.40 -9.56 5.25
CA LEU A 29 -0.84 -8.69 6.34
C LEU A 29 -2.28 -8.99 6.78
N LYS A 30 -3.22 -9.09 5.83
CA LYS A 30 -4.61 -9.47 6.10
C LYS A 30 -4.69 -10.87 6.73
N GLY A 31 -3.87 -11.82 6.29
CA GLY A 31 -3.76 -13.15 6.87
C GLY A 31 -3.26 -13.14 8.31
N MET A 32 -2.24 -12.32 8.61
CA MET A 32 -1.71 -12.15 9.96
C MET A 32 -2.78 -11.59 10.91
N ILE A 33 -3.48 -10.53 10.49
CA ILE A 33 -4.56 -9.91 11.31
C ILE A 33 -5.67 -10.93 11.61
N ARG A 34 -6.09 -11.72 10.61
CA ARG A 34 -7.11 -12.78 10.80
C ARG A 34 -6.69 -13.90 11.74
N GLY A 35 -5.39 -14.11 11.90
CA GLY A 35 -4.84 -15.12 12.81
C GLY A 35 -4.80 -14.67 14.28
N LEU A 36 -5.06 -13.39 14.55
CA LEU A 36 -5.05 -12.84 15.91
C LEU A 36 -6.37 -13.10 16.65
N PRO A 37 -6.35 -13.14 18.00
CA PRO A 37 -7.55 -13.01 18.81
C PRO A 37 -8.34 -11.75 18.44
N ALA A 38 -9.67 -11.79 18.53
CA ALA A 38 -10.54 -10.73 18.01
C ALA A 38 -10.31 -9.34 18.64
N ASP A 39 -10.01 -9.31 19.94
CA ASP A 39 -9.62 -8.11 20.68
C ASP A 39 -8.29 -7.56 20.17
N THR A 40 -7.26 -8.40 20.08
CA THR A 40 -5.95 -7.99 19.55
C THR A 40 -6.00 -7.59 18.08
N ALA A 41 -6.85 -8.24 17.27
CA ALA A 41 -7.01 -7.92 15.86
C ALA A 41 -7.55 -6.50 15.67
N ALA A 42 -8.52 -6.08 16.50
CA ALA A 42 -9.05 -4.72 16.47
C ALA A 42 -7.98 -3.69 16.83
N ASP A 43 -7.23 -3.91 17.91
CA ASP A 43 -6.15 -3.03 18.36
C ASP A 43 -5.05 -2.90 17.28
N VAL A 44 -4.70 -4.02 16.62
CA VAL A 44 -3.70 -4.02 15.54
C VAL A 44 -4.22 -3.29 14.30
N VAL A 45 -5.49 -3.45 13.92
CA VAL A 45 -6.06 -2.69 12.79
C VAL A 45 -6.03 -1.20 13.07
N GLU A 46 -6.40 -0.76 14.27
CA GLU A 46 -6.33 0.64 14.69
C GLU A 46 -4.89 1.17 14.66
N ALA A 47 -3.94 0.41 15.23
CA ALA A 47 -2.53 0.80 15.21
C ALA A 47 -1.96 0.93 13.79
N VAL A 48 -2.38 0.05 12.87
CA VAL A 48 -2.00 0.14 11.46
C VAL A 48 -2.61 1.38 10.82
N GLN A 49 -3.89 1.68 11.07
CA GLN A 49 -4.54 2.91 10.56
C GLN A 49 -3.81 4.17 11.03
N LEU A 50 -3.48 4.28 12.32
CA LEU A 50 -2.74 5.41 12.87
C LEU A 50 -1.37 5.56 12.20
N ALA A 51 -0.65 4.47 11.94
CA ALA A 51 0.63 4.53 11.25
C ALA A 51 0.52 5.09 9.81
N PHE A 52 -0.58 4.79 9.12
CA PHE A 52 -0.85 5.38 7.81
C PHE A 52 -1.22 6.86 7.90
N GLU A 53 -2.00 7.27 8.91
CA GLU A 53 -2.34 8.68 9.15
C GLU A 53 -1.10 9.52 9.48
N ASP A 54 -0.21 9.00 10.33
CA ASP A 54 1.05 9.64 10.68
C ASP A 54 1.95 9.84 9.45
N GLU A 55 2.06 8.81 8.61
CA GLU A 55 2.84 8.88 7.37
C GLU A 55 2.22 9.87 6.37
N LEU A 56 0.89 9.88 6.23
CA LEU A 56 0.21 10.85 5.38
C LEU A 56 0.44 12.30 5.87
N ALA A 57 0.40 12.52 7.19
CA ALA A 57 0.69 13.82 7.78
C ALA A 57 2.15 14.24 7.51
N ARG A 58 3.10 13.30 7.60
CA ARG A 58 4.50 13.53 7.26
C ARG A 58 4.68 13.92 5.79
N LEU A 59 4.09 13.15 4.87
CA LEU A 59 4.14 13.44 3.43
C LEU A 59 3.52 14.80 3.09
N SER A 60 2.40 15.13 3.75
CA SER A 60 1.74 16.44 3.60
C SER A 60 2.64 17.58 4.08
N TYR A 61 3.31 17.41 5.23
CA TYR A 61 4.25 18.41 5.75
C TYR A 61 5.48 18.59 4.85
N GLU A 62 5.96 17.51 4.25
CA GLU A 62 7.08 17.53 3.29
C GLU A 62 6.69 18.02 1.88
N GLU A 63 5.41 18.37 1.67
CA GLU A 63 4.85 18.70 0.35
C GLU A 63 5.18 17.62 -0.70
N HIS A 64 5.18 16.35 -0.29
CA HIS A 64 5.63 15.26 -1.15
C HIS A 64 4.68 15.11 -2.35
N PRO A 65 5.20 14.95 -3.59
CA PRO A 65 4.38 14.95 -4.81
C PRO A 65 3.41 13.76 -4.91
N GLN A 66 3.56 12.76 -4.05
CA GLN A 66 2.72 11.55 -4.03
C GLN A 66 1.75 11.50 -2.85
N THR A 67 1.60 12.60 -2.09
CA THR A 67 0.71 12.66 -0.92
C THR A 67 -0.72 12.23 -1.26
N ASP A 68 -1.29 12.78 -2.34
CA ASP A 68 -2.64 12.44 -2.80
C ASP A 68 -2.75 10.96 -3.19
N LEU A 69 -1.76 10.45 -3.92
CA LEU A 69 -1.72 9.05 -4.32
C LEU A 69 -1.63 8.12 -3.09
N PHE A 70 -0.83 8.47 -2.09
CA PHE A 70 -0.70 7.72 -0.85
C PHE A 70 -2.01 7.70 -0.06
N HIS A 71 -2.69 8.84 0.04
CA HIS A 71 -4.02 8.94 0.63
C HIS A 71 -5.01 8.00 -0.06
N ASP A 72 -5.08 8.05 -1.40
CA ASP A 72 -6.06 7.28 -2.17
C ASP A 72 -5.84 5.76 -2.05
N VAL A 73 -4.59 5.30 -2.14
CA VAL A 73 -4.29 3.86 -2.03
C VAL A 73 -4.46 3.34 -0.60
N THR A 74 -4.17 4.17 0.41
CA THR A 74 -4.43 3.86 1.82
C THR A 74 -5.91 3.68 2.06
N TYR A 75 -6.73 4.63 1.57
CA TYR A 75 -8.17 4.56 1.74
C TYR A 75 -8.78 3.36 1.01
N ALA A 76 -8.29 3.03 -0.20
CA ALA A 76 -8.70 1.83 -0.93
C ALA A 76 -8.34 0.54 -0.17
N PHE A 77 -7.15 0.45 0.43
CA PHE A 77 -6.69 -0.71 1.20
C PHE A 77 -7.64 -1.04 2.37
N PHE A 78 -8.11 -0.02 3.10
CA PHE A 78 -9.03 -0.20 4.23
C PHE A 78 -10.48 -0.38 3.78
N ARG A 79 -10.92 0.23 2.67
CA ARG A 79 -12.30 0.03 2.15
C ARG A 79 -12.57 -1.41 1.70
N GLU A 80 -11.55 -2.14 1.24
CA GLU A 80 -11.69 -3.57 0.93
C GLU A 80 -11.98 -4.45 2.17
N GLN A 81 -11.96 -3.91 3.39
CA GLN A 81 -12.33 -4.64 4.61
C GLN A 81 -13.83 -4.55 4.97
N SER A 82 -14.59 -3.60 4.42
CA SER A 82 -16.03 -3.41 4.68
C SER A 82 -16.96 -4.29 3.85
#